data_AF-A0A819E3F6-F1
#
_entry.id   AF-A0A819E3F6-F1
#
_cell.length_a   1.000
_cell.length_b   1.000
_cell.length_c   1.000
_cell.angle_alpha   90.00
_cell.angle_beta   90.00
_cell.angle_gamma   90.00
#
_symmetry.space_group_name_H-M   'P 1'
#
loop_
_entity.id
_entity.type
_entity.pdbx_description
1 polymer ?
#
loop_
_entity_poly.entity_id
_entity_poly.type
_entity_poly.pdbx_seq_one_letter_code
_entity_poly.pdbx_strand_id
1 'polypeptide(L)'
;ENNPNVKDTQVTNDGKTIRQLTPGLQNLVQTIRKDDEDSDDEKILEEQQSITTSTPDIDIKHRYFIGKDYSNAYEKDFKELHDYRTDYITRTLVPRMPWHDEALVVFGQTARDVARHFIQRWNIHKVS
;
A
#
# COMPACT_ATOMS: atom_id res chain seq x y z
N GLU A 1 15.12 18.75 -28.59
CA GLU A 1 13.75 19.13 -28.99
C GLU A 1 12.97 19.52 -27.75
N ASN A 2 12.52 20.77 -27.70
CA ASN A 2 11.85 21.38 -26.55
C ASN A 2 10.35 21.11 -26.63
N ASN A 3 9.77 20.47 -25.61
CA ASN A 3 8.32 20.37 -25.42
C ASN A 3 7.82 21.66 -24.72
N PRO A 4 6.93 22.48 -25.32
CA PRO A 4 6.64 23.84 -24.86
C PRO A 4 5.61 23.94 -23.71
N ASN A 5 5.21 22.85 -23.05
CA ASN A 5 4.06 22.85 -22.13
C ASN A 5 4.34 22.59 -20.64
N VAL A 6 5.58 22.77 -20.16
CA VAL A 6 5.84 22.82 -18.71
C VAL A 6 6.21 24.26 -18.33
N LYS A 7 5.19 25.08 -18.10
CA LYS A 7 5.38 26.34 -17.36
C LYS A 7 5.23 26.02 -15.88
N ASP A 8 6.34 25.63 -15.26
CA ASP A 8 6.48 25.71 -13.81
C ASP A 8 6.30 27.17 -13.41
N THR A 9 5.09 27.53 -12.98
CA THR A 9 4.78 28.89 -12.54
C THR A 9 5.37 29.05 -11.13
N GLN A 10 6.66 29.36 -11.08
CA GLN A 10 7.34 29.77 -9.86
C GLN A 10 7.17 31.29 -9.71
N VAL A 11 6.35 31.71 -8.75
CA VAL A 11 6.25 33.12 -8.36
C VAL A 11 7.07 33.32 -7.08
N THR A 12 8.16 34.07 -7.21
CA THR A 12 9.09 34.36 -6.11
C THR A 12 8.75 35.73 -5.53
N ASN A 13 8.26 35.78 -4.29
CA ASN A 13 8.24 37.00 -3.49
C ASN A 13 9.25 36.82 -2.34
N ASP A 14 10.22 37.73 -2.27
CA ASP A 14 11.09 37.98 -1.12
C ASP A 14 11.94 36.80 -0.62
N GLY A 15 12.42 35.96 -1.55
CA GLY A 15 13.46 34.97 -1.26
C GLY A 15 13.00 33.73 -0.48
N LYS A 16 11.69 33.55 -0.27
CA LYS A 16 11.12 32.28 0.19
C LYS A 16 10.40 31.59 -0.97
N THR A 17 10.93 30.43 -1.39
CA THR A 17 10.26 29.55 -2.35
C THR A 17 9.05 28.91 -1.68
N ILE A 18 7.85 29.45 -1.91
CA ILE A 18 6.60 28.84 -1.47
C ILE A 18 6.05 28.02 -2.65
N ARG A 19 6.05 26.68 -2.52
CA ARG A 19 5.40 25.80 -3.49
C ARG A 19 3.89 26.01 -3.37
N GLN A 20 3.26 26.58 -4.39
CA GLN A 20 1.80 26.65 -4.44
C GLN A 20 1.25 25.23 -4.55
N LEU A 21 0.33 24.88 -3.64
CA LEU A 21 -0.36 23.60 -3.68
C LEU A 21 -1.17 23.50 -4.97
N THR A 22 -1.17 22.32 -5.60
CA THR A 22 -2.03 22.05 -6.75
C THR A 22 -3.51 22.17 -6.31
N PRO A 23 -4.44 22.50 -7.22
CA PRO A 23 -5.86 22.64 -6.88
C PRO A 23 -6.44 21.43 -6.13
N GLY A 24 -5.96 20.21 -6.46
CA GLY A 24 -6.33 18.99 -5.75
C GLY A 24 -5.84 18.94 -4.29
N LEU A 25 -4.61 19.41 -4.03
CA LEU A 25 -4.07 19.53 -2.66
C LEU A 25 -4.73 20.68 -1.88
N GLN A 26 -5.14 21.76 -2.56
CA GLN A 26 -5.91 22.85 -1.95
C GLN A 26 -7.28 22.35 -1.46
N ASN A 27 -7.97 21.53 -2.26
CA ASN A 27 -9.24 20.92 -1.88
C ASN A 27 -9.08 19.97 -0.69
N LEU A 28 -8.04 19.12 -0.67
CA LEU A 28 -7.79 18.21 0.46
C LEU A 28 -7.56 18.97 1.77
N VAL A 29 -6.78 20.05 1.75
CA VAL A 29 -6.52 20.90 2.93
C VAL A 29 -7.80 21.62 3.41
N GLN A 30 -8.70 21.98 2.50
CA GLN A 30 -9.98 22.58 2.85
C GLN A 30 -10.96 21.56 3.46
N THR A 31 -10.93 20.31 3.02
CA THR A 31 -11.74 19.23 3.59
C THR A 31 -11.32 18.90 5.02
N ILE A 32 -10.01 18.83 5.30
CA ILE A 32 -9.45 18.60 6.66
C ILE A 32 -9.86 19.72 7.65
N ARG A 33 -10.18 20.91 7.14
CA ARG A 33 -10.57 22.06 7.98
C ARG A 33 -12.04 22.08 8.39
N LYS A 34 -12.84 21.11 7.97
CA LYS A 34 -14.29 21.08 8.23
C LYS A 34 -14.72 20.07 9.31
N ASP A 35 -13.78 19.50 10.05
CA ASP A 35 -14.05 18.45 11.06
C ASP A 35 -14.67 18.96 12.39
N ASP A 36 -15.38 20.10 12.39
CA ASP A 36 -16.05 20.63 13.59
C ASP A 36 -17.58 20.43 13.60
N GLU A 37 -18.18 19.67 12.67
CA GLU A 37 -19.59 19.28 12.78
C GLU A 37 -19.83 17.79 12.50
N ASP A 38 -20.42 17.14 13.51
CA ASP A 38 -20.88 15.75 13.63
C ASP A 38 -21.31 15.09 12.30
N SER A 39 -20.60 14.06 11.85
CA SER A 39 -21.07 13.23 10.71
C SER A 39 -20.29 11.91 10.55
N ASP A 40 -20.84 10.83 11.12
CA ASP A 40 -20.80 9.41 10.69
C ASP A 40 -19.60 8.93 9.85
N ASP A 41 -18.60 8.34 10.52
CA ASP A 41 -17.39 7.74 9.93
C ASP A 41 -17.65 6.70 8.82
N GLU A 42 -18.81 6.02 8.83
CA GLU A 42 -19.17 5.05 7.78
C GLU A 42 -19.42 5.70 6.42
N LYS A 43 -19.93 6.93 6.40
CA LYS A 43 -20.31 7.62 5.16
C LYS A 43 -19.10 8.12 4.39
N ILE A 44 -18.04 8.49 5.12
CA ILE A 44 -16.75 8.89 4.55
C ILE A 44 -16.10 7.71 3.83
N LEU A 45 -16.22 6.49 4.36
CA LEU A 45 -15.64 5.28 3.77
C LEU A 45 -16.32 4.86 2.45
N GLU A 46 -17.65 5.01 2.34
CA GLU A 46 -18.38 4.72 1.09
C GLU A 46 -18.09 5.75 -0.01
N GLU A 47 -17.99 7.03 0.35
CA GLU A 47 -17.70 8.08 -0.62
C GLU A 47 -16.26 7.97 -1.16
N GLN A 48 -15.31 7.55 -0.32
CA GLN A 48 -13.93 7.24 -0.71
C GLN A 48 -13.81 6.03 -1.66
N GLN A 49 -14.74 5.06 -1.58
CA GLN A 49 -14.79 3.91 -2.52
C GLN A 49 -15.37 4.29 -3.89
N SER A 50 -16.25 5.30 -3.95
CA SER A 50 -16.79 5.76 -5.23
C SER A 50 -15.73 6.47 -6.10
N ILE A 51 -14.77 7.15 -5.46
CA ILE A 51 -13.69 7.92 -6.14
C ILE A 51 -12.64 6.99 -6.78
N THR A 52 -12.42 5.79 -6.25
CA THR A 52 -11.39 4.85 -6.73
C THR A 52 -11.79 4.11 -8.01
N THR A 53 -13.06 4.20 -8.43
CA THR A 53 -13.56 3.50 -9.63
C THR A 53 -13.19 4.23 -10.93
N SER A 54 -12.59 5.43 -10.86
CA SER A 54 -12.29 6.26 -12.04
C SER A 54 -10.81 6.47 -12.35
N THR A 55 -9.88 5.83 -11.63
CA THR A 55 -8.48 5.82 -12.07
C THR A 55 -8.35 4.90 -13.28
N PRO A 56 -7.89 5.42 -14.44
CA PRO A 56 -7.67 4.62 -15.63
C PRO A 56 -6.69 3.48 -15.29
N ASP A 57 -6.90 2.34 -15.94
CA ASP A 57 -6.13 1.11 -15.85
C ASP A 57 -4.62 1.38 -16.09
N ILE A 58 -3.91 1.85 -15.06
CA ILE A 58 -2.46 2.00 -15.06
C ILE A 58 -1.90 0.59 -14.93
N ASP A 59 -1.78 -0.04 -16.10
CA ASP A 59 -1.10 -1.28 -16.45
C ASP A 59 -0.57 -2.09 -15.24
N ILE A 60 -1.37 -3.10 -14.87
CA ILE A 60 -1.13 -4.09 -13.82
C ILE A 60 0.23 -4.82 -13.97
N LYS A 61 0.91 -4.69 -15.12
CA LYS A 61 2.13 -5.43 -15.46
C LYS A 61 3.40 -5.08 -14.68
N HIS A 62 3.45 -4.02 -13.87
CA HIS A 62 4.69 -3.59 -13.22
C HIS A 62 4.61 -3.34 -11.69
N ARG A 63 3.64 -3.93 -10.99
CA ARG A 63 3.57 -3.85 -9.51
C ARG A 63 4.28 -5.05 -8.87
N TYR A 64 5.36 -4.82 -8.11
CA TYR A 64 6.12 -5.88 -7.38
C TYR A 64 5.27 -6.71 -6.41
N PHE A 65 4.18 -6.14 -5.91
CA PHE A 65 3.26 -6.75 -4.96
C PHE A 65 1.87 -6.83 -5.59
N ILE A 66 1.39 -8.03 -5.90
CA ILE A 66 0.15 -8.26 -6.67
C ILE A 66 -0.97 -8.71 -5.71
N GLY A 67 -2.17 -8.14 -5.85
CA GLY A 67 -3.32 -8.55 -5.06
C GLY A 67 -3.06 -8.45 -3.56
N LYS A 68 -3.29 -9.57 -2.86
CA LYS A 68 -3.09 -9.67 -1.41
C LYS A 68 -1.62 -9.48 -0.98
N ASP A 69 -0.63 -9.60 -1.87
CA ASP A 69 0.77 -9.28 -1.54
C ASP A 69 0.99 -7.78 -1.25
N TYR A 70 0.10 -6.91 -1.75
CA TYR A 70 0.08 -5.51 -1.33
C TYR A 70 -0.72 -5.40 -0.04
N SER A 71 -0.01 -5.41 1.09
CA SER A 71 -0.62 -5.49 2.42
C SER A 71 -0.11 -4.42 3.38
N ASN A 72 -0.95 -4.09 4.35
CA ASN A 72 -0.61 -3.31 5.52
C ASN A 72 -1.39 -3.88 6.71
N ALA A 73 -0.73 -4.72 7.51
CA ALA A 73 -1.35 -5.41 8.65
C ALA A 73 -1.78 -4.48 9.80
N TYR A 74 -1.34 -3.23 9.84
CA TYR A 74 -1.87 -2.23 10.80
C TYR A 74 -3.25 -1.72 10.37
N GLU A 75 -3.46 -1.61 9.05
CA GLU A 75 -4.70 -1.07 8.47
C GLU A 75 -5.77 -2.14 8.35
N LYS A 76 -5.40 -3.31 7.82
CA LYS A 76 -6.35 -4.40 7.58
C LYS A 76 -5.64 -5.74 7.48
N ASP A 77 -6.18 -6.72 8.20
CA ASP A 77 -5.74 -8.12 8.11
C ASP A 77 -6.28 -8.80 6.84
N PHE A 78 -5.67 -9.91 6.45
CA PHE A 78 -6.02 -10.66 5.26
C PHE A 78 -7.45 -11.21 5.35
N LYS A 79 -8.24 -10.97 4.28
CA LYS A 79 -9.58 -11.52 4.08
C LYS A 79 -9.70 -12.10 2.68
N GLU A 80 -10.57 -13.09 2.52
CA GLU A 80 -10.91 -13.68 1.21
C GLU A 80 -9.68 -14.21 0.46
N LEU A 81 -8.87 -15.04 1.13
CA LEU A 81 -7.61 -15.58 0.58
C LEU A 81 -7.78 -16.44 -0.69
N HIS A 82 -9.00 -16.90 -0.96
CA HIS A 82 -9.32 -17.63 -2.19
C HIS A 82 -9.22 -16.73 -3.43
N ASP A 83 -9.47 -15.43 -3.29
CA ASP A 83 -9.23 -14.42 -4.33
C ASP A 83 -7.92 -13.67 -4.09
N TYR A 84 -6.81 -14.38 -4.31
CA TYR A 84 -5.47 -13.90 -4.01
C TYR A 84 -5.00 -12.75 -4.91
N ARG A 85 -5.61 -12.56 -6.10
CA ARG A 85 -5.18 -11.55 -7.08
C ARG A 85 -5.85 -10.20 -6.89
N THR A 86 -6.92 -10.14 -6.10
CA THR A 86 -7.67 -8.91 -5.86
C THR A 86 -7.09 -8.15 -4.66
N ASP A 87 -6.87 -6.86 -4.87
CA ASP A 87 -6.44 -5.94 -3.82
C ASP A 87 -7.57 -5.81 -2.79
N TYR A 88 -7.24 -5.87 -1.50
CA TYR A 88 -8.20 -5.74 -0.40
C TYR A 88 -8.11 -4.40 0.34
N ILE A 89 -7.11 -3.59 -0.06
CA ILE A 89 -6.84 -2.23 0.37
C ILE A 89 -6.63 -1.34 -0.87
N THR A 90 -7.10 -0.11 -0.79
CA THR A 90 -6.96 0.86 -1.87
C THR A 90 -5.54 1.43 -1.90
N ARG A 91 -4.77 1.11 -2.94
CA ARG A 91 -3.34 1.48 -3.03
C ARG A 91 -3.05 2.98 -3.14
N THR A 92 -4.02 3.79 -3.54
CA THR A 92 -3.88 5.26 -3.63
C THR A 92 -4.01 5.94 -2.27
N LEU A 93 -4.64 5.28 -1.30
CA LEU A 93 -4.92 5.84 0.03
C LEU A 93 -4.03 5.22 1.09
N VAL A 94 -3.90 3.88 1.05
CA VAL A 94 -3.17 3.12 2.05
C VAL A 94 -1.85 2.63 1.45
N PRO A 95 -0.69 3.16 1.89
CA PRO A 95 0.59 2.61 1.50
C PRO A 95 0.78 1.21 2.13
N ARG A 96 1.48 0.32 1.40
CA ARG A 96 1.90 -0.97 1.98
C ARG A 96 2.81 -0.76 3.19
N MET A 97 2.78 -1.71 4.12
CA MET A 97 3.80 -1.81 5.15
C MET A 97 5.06 -2.45 4.57
N PRO A 98 6.26 -1.85 4.73
CA PRO A 98 7.50 -2.52 4.33
C PRO A 98 7.75 -3.75 5.20
N TRP A 99 8.37 -4.77 4.61
CA TRP A 99 8.82 -5.97 5.33
C TRP A 99 10.35 -5.96 5.32
N HIS A 100 10.95 -5.98 6.50
CA HIS A 100 12.40 -6.04 6.67
C HIS A 100 12.72 -7.32 7.44
N ASP A 101 13.51 -8.20 6.83
CA ASP A 101 13.83 -9.51 7.38
C ASP A 101 15.20 -9.96 6.91
N GLU A 102 15.85 -10.82 7.69
CA GLU A 102 17.14 -11.40 7.37
C GLU A 102 17.01 -12.91 7.25
N ALA A 103 17.49 -13.46 6.14
CA ALA A 103 17.49 -14.89 5.90
C ALA A 103 18.91 -15.38 5.60
N LEU A 104 19.20 -16.62 5.97
CA LEU A 104 20.44 -17.30 5.65
C LEU A 104 20.15 -18.65 4.98
N VAL A 105 21.12 -19.13 4.21
CA VAL A 105 21.10 -20.45 3.58
C VAL A 105 22.26 -21.28 4.11
N VAL A 106 21.96 -22.51 4.55
CA VAL A 106 22.97 -23.49 5.00
C VAL A 106 23.03 -24.67 4.03
N PHE A 107 24.22 -25.24 3.88
CA PHE A 107 24.47 -26.38 3.00
C PHE A 107 25.06 -27.56 3.78
N GLY A 108 25.00 -28.75 3.20
CA GLY A 108 25.67 -29.93 3.73
C GLY A 108 25.06 -30.44 5.04
N GLN A 109 25.88 -30.64 6.06
CA GLN A 109 25.47 -31.33 7.29
C GLN A 109 24.42 -30.53 8.07
N THR A 110 24.61 -29.22 8.19
CA THR A 110 23.67 -28.32 8.89
C THR A 110 22.29 -28.32 8.22
N ALA A 111 22.23 -28.40 6.88
CA ALA A 111 20.95 -28.54 6.17
C ALA A 111 20.23 -29.86 6.52
N ARG A 112 20.99 -30.95 6.74
CA ARG A 112 20.41 -32.24 7.20
C ARG A 112 19.84 -32.14 8.62
N ASP A 113 20.44 -31.31 9.46
CA ASP A 113 19.92 -31.09 10.81
C ASP A 113 18.59 -30.33 10.80
N VAL A 114 18.46 -29.30 9.94
CA VAL A 114 17.17 -28.62 9.68
C VAL A 114 16.12 -29.61 9.14
N ALA A 115 16.51 -30.48 8.20
CA ALA A 115 15.62 -31.51 7.68
C ALA A 115 15.18 -32.52 8.75
N ARG A 116 16.08 -32.92 9.66
CA ARG A 116 15.75 -33.81 10.78
C ARG A 116 14.74 -33.18 11.73
N HIS A 117 14.92 -31.89 12.05
CA HIS A 117 13.97 -31.14 12.86
C HIS A 117 12.56 -31.14 12.22
N PHE A 118 12.48 -30.91 10.91
CA PHE A 118 11.23 -30.99 10.17
C PHE A 118 10.56 -32.38 10.27
N ILE A 119 11.32 -33.46 10.01
CA ILE A 119 10.80 -34.84 10.06
C ILE A 119 10.25 -35.19 11.44
N GLN A 120 10.95 -34.80 12.51
CA GLN A 120 10.51 -35.04 13.88
C GLN A 120 9.16 -34.38 14.15
N ARG A 121 9.01 -33.08 13.81
CA ARG A 121 7.74 -32.36 13.99
C ARG A 121 6.61 -32.94 13.15
N TRP A 122 6.90 -33.30 11.91
CA TRP A 122 5.93 -33.95 11.02
C TRP A 122 5.42 -35.28 11.57
N ASN A 123 6.33 -36.13 12.05
CA ASN A 123 5.96 -37.45 12.60
C ASN A 123 5.13 -37.33 13.88
N ILE A 124 5.40 -36.34 14.74
CA ILE A 124 4.59 -36.09 15.94
C ILE A 124 3.15 -35.75 15.55
N HIS A 125 2.95 -34.82 14.61
CA HIS A 125 1.61 -34.41 14.17
C HIS A 125 0.86 -35.47 13.36
N LYS A 126 1.56 -36.44 12.79
CA LYS A 126 0.94 -37.58 12.10
C LYS A 126 0.35 -38.63 13.03
N VAL A 127 0.89 -38.76 14.24
CA VAL A 127 0.55 -39.83 15.18
C VAL A 127 -0.44 -39.37 16.26
N SER A 128 -0.60 -38.05 16.46
CA SER A 128 -1.66 -37.45 17.28
C SER A 128 -3.01 -37.43 16.56
#